data_AF-A0A951X7K3-F1
#
_entry.id   AF-A0A951X7K3-F1
#
_cell.length_a   1.000
_cell.length_b   1.000
_cell.length_c   1.000
_cell.angle_alpha   90.00
_cell.angle_beta   90.00
_cell.angle_gamma   90.00
#
_symmetry.space_group_name_H-M   'P 1'
#
loop_
_entity.id
_entity.type
_entity.pdbx_description
1 polymer ?
#
loop_
_entity_poly.entity_id
_entity_poly.type
_entity_poly.pdbx_seq_one_letter_code
_entity_poly.pdbx_strand_id
1 'polypeptide(L)' 'MVLRFQYPAWDEVDGIVYTGIVARSKSEAISQARLLAAKDGHTIGGGKGRYRFAAQEAGLAG' A
#
# COMPACT_ATOMS: atom_id res chain seq x y z
N MET A 1 4.75 -0.38 4.35
CA MET A 1 3.28 -0.38 4.20
C MET A 1 2.92 -1.25 3.01
N VAL A 2 1.87 -2.07 3.07
CA VAL A 2 1.45 -2.93 1.94
C VAL A 2 0.08 -2.52 1.43
N LEU A 3 -0.03 -2.29 0.13
CA LEU A 3 -1.27 -2.08 -0.61
C LEU A 3 -1.76 -3.41 -1.18
N ARG A 4 -3.00 -3.80 -0.91
CA ARG A 4 -3.63 -4.97 -1.51
C ARG A 4 -4.90 -4.59 -2.24
N PHE A 5 -5.12 -5.17 -3.41
CA PHE A 5 -6.34 -5.03 -4.18
C PHE A 5 -7.34 -6.13 -3.85
N GLN A 6 -8.63 -5.84 -3.98
CA GLN A 6 -9.68 -6.84 -3.89
C GLN A 6 -9.63 -7.81 -5.08
N TYR A 7 -9.28 -7.29 -6.26
CA TYR A 7 -9.10 -8.04 -7.49
C TYR A 7 -7.70 -7.76 -8.04
N PRO A 8 -6.65 -8.35 -7.44
CA PRO A 8 -5.29 -8.14 -7.88
C PRO A 8 -5.06 -8.81 -9.24
N ALA A 9 -4.17 -8.23 -10.06
CA ALA A 9 -3.56 -8.97 -11.16
C ALA A 9 -2.61 -10.06 -10.61
N TRP A 10 -2.19 -10.99 -11.47
CA TRP A 10 -1.30 -12.10 -11.06
C TRP A 10 0.01 -11.63 -10.41
N ASP A 11 0.57 -10.54 -10.91
CA ASP A 11 1.77 -9.88 -10.41
C ASP A 11 1.55 -9.06 -9.12
N GLU A 12 0.29 -8.86 -8.71
CA GLU A 12 -0.07 -8.04 -7.54
C GLU A 12 -0.66 -8.86 -6.38
N VAL A 13 -0.68 -10.18 -6.48
CA VAL A 13 -1.34 -11.08 -5.52
C VAL A 13 -0.80 -10.90 -4.09
N ASP A 14 0.49 -10.62 -3.96
CA ASP A 14 1.16 -10.38 -2.68
C ASP A 14 1.01 -8.94 -2.17
N GLY A 15 0.53 -8.04 -3.04
CA GLY A 15 0.39 -6.61 -2.79
C GLY A 15 1.65 -5.82 -3.12
N ILE A 16 1.51 -4.50 -3.12
CA ILE A 16 2.58 -3.56 -3.44
C ILE A 16 3.15 -3.00 -2.14
N VAL A 17 4.46 -3.13 -1.96
CA VAL A 17 5.16 -2.66 -0.77
C VAL A 17 5.67 -1.24 -0.98
N TYR A 18 5.15 -0.31 -0.18
CA TYR A 18 5.68 1.04 -0.06
C TYR A 18 6.62 1.11 1.15
N THR A 19 7.92 1.24 0.87
CA THR A 19 9.00 1.41 1.85
C THR A 19 9.30 2.90 2.08
N GLY A 20 10.09 3.23 3.11
CA GLY A 20 10.54 4.61 3.36
C GLY A 20 9.48 5.56 3.94
N ILE A 21 8.30 5.05 4.31
CA ILE A 21 7.26 5.84 4.97
C ILE A 21 7.64 6.04 6.43
N VAL A 22 8.08 7.26 6.75
CA VAL A 22 8.31 7.71 8.12
C VAL A 22 7.10 8.55 8.54
N ALA A 23 6.35 8.06 9.51
CA ALA A 23 5.13 8.69 9.98
C ALA A 23 4.99 8.55 11.49
N ARG A 24 4.41 9.57 12.13
CA ARG A 24 4.19 9.61 13.58
C ARG A 24 2.90 8.89 14.00
N SER A 25 2.05 8.54 13.03
CA SER A 25 0.81 7.81 13.27
C SER A 25 0.48 6.88 12.10
N LYS A 26 -0.36 5.87 12.39
CA LYS A 26 -0.91 4.97 11.37
C LYS A 26 -1.68 5.72 10.27
N SER A 27 -2.46 6.74 10.67
CA SER A 27 -3.25 7.55 9.73
C SER A 27 -2.34 8.32 8.75
N GLU A 28 -1.29 8.94 9.28
CA GLU A 28 -0.28 9.63 8.49
C GLU A 28 0.46 8.66 7.54
N ALA A 29 0.85 7.48 8.03
CA ALA A 29 1.48 6.45 7.20
C ALA A 29 0.60 6.02 6.02
N ILE A 30 -0.71 5.85 6.27
CA ILE A 30 -1.69 5.49 5.24
C ILE A 30 -1.89 6.65 4.25
N SER A 31 -1.92 7.89 4.73
CA SER A 31 -2.02 9.07 3.86
C SER A 31 -0.83 9.17 2.90
N GLN A 32 0.39 9.01 3.42
CA GLN A 32 1.60 8.98 2.58
C GLN A 32 1.59 7.81 1.59
N ALA A 33 1.18 6.62 2.02
CA ALA A 33 1.08 5.46 1.13
C ALA A 33 0.05 5.65 0.02
N ARG A 34 -1.08 6.32 0.30
CA ARG A 34 -2.08 6.70 -0.71
C ARG A 34 -1.50 7.66 -1.73
N LEU A 35 -0.72 8.65 -1.29
CA LEU A 35 -0.08 9.61 -2.19
C LEU A 35 0.96 8.93 -3.10
N LEU A 36 1.77 8.01 -2.57
CA LEU A 36 2.72 7.23 -3.36
C LEU A 36 1.98 6.36 -4.37
N ALA A 37 0.96 5.62 -3.93
CA ALA A 37 0.17 4.78 -4.80
C ALA A 37 -0.59 5.57 -5.89
N ALA A 38 -0.97 6.81 -5.62
CA ALA A 38 -1.55 7.69 -6.63
C ALA A 38 -0.53 8.17 -7.66
N LYS A 39 0.69 8.51 -7.23
CA LYS A 39 1.79 8.87 -8.13
C LYS A 39 2.19 7.71 -9.04
N ASP A 40 2.19 6.50 -8.52
CA ASP A 40 2.51 5.28 -9.27
C ASP A 40 1.34 4.81 -10.16
N GLY A 41 0.20 5.50 -10.13
CA GLY A 41 -0.99 5.17 -10.92
C GLY A 41 -1.82 4.00 -10.35
N HIS A 42 -1.39 3.39 -9.25
CA HIS A 42 -2.05 2.26 -8.62
C HIS A 42 -3.40 2.58 -7.95
N THR A 43 -3.71 3.86 -7.71
CA THR A 43 -5.03 4.28 -7.19
C THR A 43 -5.94 4.92 -8.23
N ILE A 44 -5.48 5.09 -9.48
CA ILE A 44 -6.21 5.81 -10.54
C ILE A 44 -6.68 4.80 -11.58
N GLY A 45 -7.86 4.22 -11.38
CA GLY A 45 -8.50 3.39 -12.41
C GLY A 45 -9.57 2.47 -11.84
N GLY A 46 -10.83 2.71 -12.23
CA GLY A 46 -12.01 1.96 -11.79
C GLY A 46 -12.04 0.46 -12.12
N GLY A 47 -10.95 -0.13 -12.61
CA GLY A 47 -10.84 -1.56 -12.95
C GLY A 47 -10.40 -2.47 -11.80
N LYS A 48 -9.68 -1.98 -10.78
CA LYS A 48 -9.14 -2.83 -9.69
C LYS A 48 -10.02 -2.93 -8.43
N GLY A 49 -11.18 -2.26 -8.44
CA GLY A 49 -12.13 -2.30 -7.32
C GLY A 49 -11.59 -1.67 -6.03
N ARG A 50 -11.95 -2.24 -4.88
CA ARG A 50 -11.49 -1.75 -3.56
C ARG A 50 -10.03 -2.11 -3.33
N TYR A 51 -9.30 -1.23 -2.63
CA TYR A 51 -7.95 -1.51 -2.16
C TYR A 51 -7.80 -1.19 -0.67
N ARG A 52 -6.87 -1.84 0.01
CA ARG A 52 -6.60 -1.67 1.44
C ARG A 52 -5.11 -1.50 1.72
N PHE A 53 -4.79 -0.66 2.68
CA PHE A 53 -3.44 -0.49 3.21
C PHE A 53 -3.31 -1.20 4.56
N ALA A 54 -2.26 -2.00 4.71
CA ALA A 54 -1.88 -2.61 5.97
C ALA A 54 -0.45 -2.18 6.34
N ALA A 55 -0.30 -1.62 7.54
CA ALA A 55 1.02 -1.46 8.13
C ALA A 55 1.47 -2.85 8.60
N GLN A 56 2.58 -3.34 8.07
CA GLN A 56 3.33 -4.43 8.70
C GLN A 56 4.35 -3.80 9.62
N GLU A 57 4.51 -4.35 10.83
CA GLU A 57 5.72 -4.08 11.60
C GLU A 57 6.93 -4.48 10.76
N ALA A 58 7.97 -3.65 10.78
CA ALA A 58 9.29 -4.11 10.43
C ALA A 58 9.68 -5.11 11.52
N GLY A 59 9.36 -6.39 11.29
CA GLY A 59 9.86 -7.44 12.16
C GLY A 59 11.36 -7.26 12.24
N LEU A 60 11.87 -6.98 13.44
CA LEU A 60 13.27 -7.23 13.75
C LEU A 60 13.49 -8.71 13.44
N ALA A 61 14.08 -8.99 12.29
CA ALA A 61 14.67 -10.29 12.02
C ALA A 61 15.77 -10.46 13.08
N GLY A 62 15.47 -11.30 14.07
CA GLY A 62 16.48 -11.90 14.94
C GLY A 62 17.32 -12.92 14.17
#